data_AF-A0A965AI09-F1
#
_entry.id   AF-A0A965AI09-F1
#
_cell.length_a   1.000
_cell.length_b   1.000
_cell.length_c   1.000
_cell.angle_alpha   90.00
_cell.angle_beta   90.00
_cell.angle_gamma   90.00
#
_symmetry.space_group_name_H-M   'P 1'
#
loop_
_entity.id
_entity.type
_entity.pdbx_description
1 polymer ?
#
loop_
_entity_poly.entity_id
_entity_poly.type
_entity_poly.pdbx_seq_one_letter_code
_entity_poly.pdbx_strand_id
1 'polypeptide(L)'
;GDIYPLYEAAMLREIQALHAAIPDADLCIQWDVATEMSIFEELHPVPFLGHDPAPWLIETLVRLGDAVPAGITLGYHLCYGSMGNKHWKEPEDLRICIATANAVAKGVGRAVDFFHMPVPVDRDDDAYFAPLAGLDMASGTLVYLGLIHGEDGTDGAARRIEAARRYLPAFGLSTECGWGRMETAEVLPLLALHAEL
;
A
#
# COMPACT_ATOMS: atom_id res chain seq x y z
N GLY A 1 -3.55 -7.67 -30.39
CA GLY A 1 -2.29 -7.09 -29.89
C GLY A 1 -2.29 -7.27 -28.40
N ASP A 2 -1.12 -7.48 -27.80
CA ASP A 2 -0.99 -7.58 -26.35
C ASP A 2 -1.43 -6.24 -25.71
N ILE A 3 -2.43 -6.29 -24.83
CA ILE A 3 -3.01 -5.08 -24.20
C ILE A 3 -2.05 -4.49 -23.17
N TYR A 4 -1.20 -5.33 -22.57
CA TYR A 4 -0.39 -4.95 -21.43
C TYR A 4 0.67 -3.88 -21.77
N PRO A 5 1.50 -4.02 -22.82
CA PRO A 5 2.47 -2.97 -23.20
C PRO A 5 1.81 -1.65 -23.61
N LEU A 6 0.60 -1.70 -24.19
CA LEU A 6 -0.16 -0.50 -24.56
C LEU A 6 -0.66 0.25 -23.33
N TYR A 7 -1.12 -0.50 -22.32
CA TYR A 7 -1.56 0.04 -21.04
C TYR A 7 -0.40 0.64 -20.25
N GLU A 8 0.72 -0.07 -20.14
CA GLU A 8 1.95 0.44 -19.51
C GLU A 8 2.42 1.73 -20.19
N ALA A 9 2.52 1.75 -21.52
CA ALA A 9 2.89 2.95 -22.25
C ALA A 9 1.93 4.14 -22.03
N ALA A 10 0.64 3.88 -21.79
CA ALA A 10 -0.32 4.92 -21.45
C ALA A 10 -0.09 5.48 -20.04
N MET A 11 0.13 4.62 -19.04
CA MET A 11 0.46 5.05 -17.68
C MET A 11 1.75 5.87 -17.65
N LEU A 12 2.80 5.45 -18.38
CA LEU A 12 4.05 6.20 -18.45
C LEU A 12 3.88 7.59 -19.07
N ARG A 13 3.02 7.73 -20.09
CA ARG A 13 2.70 9.05 -20.66
C ARG A 13 1.95 9.94 -19.66
N GLU A 14 1.08 9.36 -18.83
CA GLU A 14 0.35 10.10 -17.80
C GLU A 14 1.27 10.67 -16.73
N ILE A 15 2.26 9.89 -16.27
CA ILE A 15 3.30 10.38 -15.34
C ILE A 15 4.01 11.61 -15.90
N GLN A 16 4.39 11.57 -17.19
CA GLN A 16 5.04 12.70 -17.86
C GLN A 16 4.12 13.91 -17.98
N ALA A 17 2.83 13.70 -18.26
CA ALA A 17 1.85 14.78 -18.32
C ALA A 17 1.65 15.45 -16.94
N LEU A 18 1.56 14.66 -15.86
CA LEU A 18 1.45 15.16 -14.49
C LEU A 18 2.70 15.95 -14.09
N HIS A 19 3.89 15.40 -14.32
CA HIS A 19 5.17 16.07 -14.02
C HIS A 19 5.33 17.39 -14.80
N ALA A 20 4.85 17.46 -16.04
CA ALA A 20 4.89 18.71 -16.82
C ALA A 20 3.88 19.77 -16.32
N ALA A 21 2.82 19.36 -15.63
CA ALA A 21 1.72 20.23 -15.22
C ALA A 21 1.80 20.67 -13.75
N ILE A 22 2.44 19.89 -12.87
CA ILE A 22 2.47 20.10 -11.42
C ILE A 22 3.95 20.13 -10.98
N PRO A 23 4.39 21.16 -10.24
CA PRO A 23 5.74 21.20 -9.68
C PRO A 23 6.03 19.96 -8.83
N ASP A 24 7.26 19.44 -8.91
CA ASP A 24 7.67 18.22 -8.20
C ASP A 24 7.34 18.22 -6.71
N ALA A 25 7.51 19.37 -6.04
CA ALA A 25 7.25 19.53 -4.62
C ALA A 25 5.75 19.46 -4.24
N ASP A 26 4.86 19.64 -5.21
CA ASP A 26 3.41 19.62 -5.03
C ASP A 26 2.78 18.32 -5.59
N LEU A 27 3.61 17.39 -6.11
CA LEU A 27 3.17 16.15 -6.73
C LEU A 27 3.62 14.92 -5.92
N CYS A 28 2.65 14.04 -5.66
CA CYS A 28 2.86 12.71 -5.12
C CYS A 28 2.21 11.69 -6.07
N ILE A 29 2.93 10.62 -6.38
CA ILE A 29 2.42 9.48 -7.14
C ILE A 29 2.39 8.25 -6.23
N GLN A 30 1.21 7.66 -6.10
CA GLN A 30 0.99 6.41 -5.39
C GLN A 30 0.54 5.34 -6.37
N TRP A 31 1.20 4.17 -6.34
CA TRP A 31 0.73 2.97 -7.05
C TRP A 31 -0.16 2.12 -6.14
N ASP A 32 -1.39 1.86 -6.57
CA ASP A 32 -2.29 0.94 -5.89
C ASP A 32 -2.04 -0.50 -6.38
N VAL A 33 -1.61 -1.39 -5.47
CA VAL A 33 -1.08 -2.73 -5.78
C VAL A 33 -2.14 -3.83 -5.52
N ALA A 34 -3.42 -3.51 -5.70
CA ALA A 34 -4.51 -4.37 -5.23
C ALA A 34 -4.62 -5.71 -5.98
N THR A 35 -4.41 -5.69 -7.29
CA THR A 35 -4.51 -6.89 -8.13
C THR A 35 -3.31 -7.80 -7.90
N GLU A 36 -2.11 -7.24 -7.80
CA GLU A 36 -0.88 -7.97 -7.54
C GLU A 36 -0.96 -8.68 -6.17
N MET A 37 -1.45 -8.00 -5.12
CA MET A 37 -1.66 -8.61 -3.81
C MET A 37 -2.60 -9.82 -3.88
N SER A 38 -3.65 -9.78 -4.70
CA SER A 38 -4.56 -10.93 -4.90
C SER A 38 -3.90 -12.12 -5.59
N ILE A 39 -2.88 -11.84 -6.41
CA ILE A 39 -2.09 -12.86 -7.10
C ILE A 39 -1.06 -13.44 -6.13
N PHE A 40 -0.40 -12.61 -5.31
CA PHE A 40 0.53 -13.05 -4.28
C PHE A 40 -0.14 -13.90 -3.19
N GLU A 41 -1.42 -13.63 -2.89
CA GLU A 41 -2.27 -14.44 -2.00
C GLU A 41 -2.86 -15.69 -2.68
N GLU A 42 -2.44 -16.00 -3.91
CA GLU A 42 -2.85 -17.18 -4.69
C GLU A 42 -4.35 -17.28 -5.02
N LEU A 43 -5.09 -16.17 -4.95
CA LEU A 43 -6.55 -16.18 -5.18
C LEU A 43 -6.94 -16.03 -6.65
N HIS A 44 -6.15 -15.27 -7.40
CA HIS A 44 -6.41 -15.00 -8.81
C HIS A 44 -5.22 -15.48 -9.64
N PRO A 45 -5.21 -16.75 -10.07
CA PRO A 45 -4.11 -17.26 -10.88
C PRO A 45 -4.04 -16.51 -12.21
N VAL A 46 -2.82 -16.31 -12.71
CA VAL A 46 -2.55 -15.59 -13.95
C VAL A 46 -1.86 -16.55 -14.93
N PRO A 47 -2.60 -17.39 -15.68
CA PRO A 47 -2.03 -18.53 -16.41
C PRO A 47 -0.96 -18.17 -17.44
N PHE A 48 -0.97 -16.92 -17.95
CA PHE A 48 -0.01 -16.45 -18.93
C PHE A 48 1.36 -16.03 -18.34
N LEU A 49 1.45 -15.87 -17.01
CA LEU A 49 2.72 -15.58 -16.30
C LEU A 49 3.42 -16.83 -15.79
N GLY A 50 2.88 -18.03 -16.07
CA GLY A 50 3.46 -19.30 -15.63
C GLY A 50 3.13 -19.63 -14.18
N HIS A 51 3.97 -20.48 -13.58
CA HIS A 51 3.74 -21.06 -12.25
C HIS A 51 4.08 -20.12 -11.09
N ASP A 52 4.98 -19.17 -11.29
CA ASP A 52 5.35 -18.16 -10.30
C ASP A 52 5.29 -16.77 -10.97
N PRO A 53 4.18 -16.02 -10.80
CA PRO A 53 4.04 -14.70 -11.38
C PRO A 53 4.84 -13.64 -10.61
N ALA A 54 5.38 -13.95 -9.43
CA ALA A 54 5.87 -12.93 -8.52
C ALA A 54 7.08 -12.13 -9.05
N PRO A 55 8.11 -12.75 -9.66
CA PRO A 55 9.22 -12.00 -10.23
C PRO A 55 8.77 -10.97 -11.29
N TRP A 56 7.80 -11.35 -12.12
CA TRP A 56 7.28 -10.49 -13.18
C TRP A 56 6.46 -9.31 -12.63
N LEU A 57 5.65 -9.55 -11.60
CA LEU A 57 4.87 -8.48 -10.94
C LEU A 57 5.78 -7.50 -10.20
N ILE A 58 6.79 -8.00 -9.49
CA ILE A 58 7.79 -7.16 -8.82
C ILE A 58 8.58 -6.34 -9.85
N GLU A 59 9.07 -6.96 -10.93
CA GLU A 59 9.78 -6.24 -12.00
C GLU A 59 8.90 -5.14 -12.61
N THR A 60 7.60 -5.41 -12.78
CA THR A 60 6.64 -4.40 -13.22
C THR A 60 6.53 -3.23 -12.25
N LEU A 61 6.33 -3.50 -10.95
CA LEU A 61 6.23 -2.45 -9.93
C LEU A 61 7.52 -1.62 -9.82
N VAL A 62 8.67 -2.27 -10.02
CA VAL A 62 9.98 -1.60 -10.07
C VAL A 62 10.06 -0.67 -11.28
N ARG A 63 9.73 -1.17 -12.49
CA ARG A 63 9.73 -0.34 -13.72
C ARG A 63 8.79 0.86 -13.61
N LEU A 64 7.62 0.69 -12.99
CA LEU A 64 6.67 1.78 -12.74
C LEU A 64 7.17 2.77 -11.68
N GLY A 65 7.88 2.30 -10.65
CA GLY A 65 8.54 3.15 -9.67
C GLY A 65 9.65 4.00 -10.29
N ASP A 66 10.52 3.38 -11.08
CA ASP A 66 11.62 4.05 -11.78
C ASP A 66 11.17 5.08 -12.80
N ALA A 67 9.95 4.93 -13.32
CA ALA A 67 9.36 5.90 -14.24
C ALA A 67 8.97 7.23 -13.57
N VAL A 68 8.83 7.28 -12.24
CA VAL A 68 8.49 8.50 -11.52
C VAL A 68 9.76 9.33 -11.28
N PRO A 69 9.84 10.59 -11.77
CA PRO A 69 10.99 11.46 -11.56
C PRO A 69 11.40 11.59 -10.09
N ALA A 70 12.70 11.55 -9.80
CA ALA A 70 13.23 11.47 -8.42
C ALA A 70 12.85 12.64 -7.50
N GLY A 71 12.45 13.80 -8.04
CA GLY A 71 11.97 14.94 -7.25
C GLY A 71 10.53 14.81 -6.75
N ILE A 72 9.75 13.88 -7.33
CA ILE A 72 8.34 13.63 -7.01
C ILE A 72 8.26 12.58 -5.90
N THR A 73 7.40 12.79 -4.91
CA THR A 73 7.14 11.80 -3.85
C THR A 73 6.53 10.53 -4.46
N LEU A 74 7.10 9.37 -4.16
CA LEU A 74 6.65 8.06 -4.63
C LEU A 74 6.22 7.17 -3.47
N GLY A 75 5.04 6.58 -3.56
CA GLY A 75 4.61 5.55 -2.63
C GLY A 75 3.85 4.39 -3.27
N TYR A 76 3.61 3.36 -2.46
CA TYR A 76 2.85 2.18 -2.84
C TYR A 76 1.78 1.87 -1.80
N HIS A 77 0.56 1.60 -2.24
CA HIS A 77 -0.54 1.13 -1.41
C HIS A 77 -0.77 -0.37 -1.62
N LEU A 78 -0.38 -1.18 -0.62
CA LEU A 78 -0.46 -2.64 -0.67
C LEU A 78 -1.85 -3.11 -0.24
N CYS A 79 -2.82 -2.96 -1.13
CA CYS A 79 -4.24 -3.14 -0.83
C CYS A 79 -4.72 -4.59 -1.00
N TYR A 80 -5.66 -5.03 -0.16
CA TYR A 80 -6.40 -6.30 -0.32
C TYR A 80 -7.78 -6.10 -0.97
N GLY A 81 -7.96 -4.95 -1.64
CA GLY A 81 -9.17 -4.53 -2.35
C GLY A 81 -10.37 -4.30 -1.42
N SER A 82 -11.38 -3.53 -1.83
CA SER A 82 -12.61 -3.38 -1.03
C SER A 82 -13.85 -3.59 -1.90
N MET A 83 -14.11 -4.83 -2.32
CA MET A 83 -15.26 -5.13 -3.16
C MET A 83 -16.50 -5.37 -2.30
N GLY A 84 -17.29 -4.30 -2.06
CA GLY A 84 -18.48 -4.33 -1.20
C GLY A 84 -18.20 -4.12 0.29
N ASN A 85 -17.25 -3.23 0.62
CA ASN A 85 -16.80 -2.93 1.99
C ASN A 85 -16.21 -4.14 2.74
N LYS A 86 -15.69 -5.12 2.00
CA LYS A 86 -14.90 -6.23 2.53
C LYS A 86 -13.72 -6.52 1.61
N HIS A 87 -12.63 -6.99 2.19
CA HIS A 87 -11.51 -7.53 1.43
C HIS A 87 -11.93 -8.77 0.64
N TRP A 88 -11.27 -9.03 -0.49
CA TRP A 88 -11.46 -10.32 -1.17
C TRP A 88 -10.95 -11.50 -0.32
N LYS A 89 -10.02 -11.22 0.61
CA LYS A 89 -9.54 -12.07 1.70
C LYS A 89 -8.95 -11.16 2.76
N GLU A 90 -9.25 -11.41 4.02
CA GLU A 90 -8.54 -10.74 5.11
C GLU A 90 -7.11 -11.28 5.20
N PRO A 91 -6.07 -10.42 5.17
CA PRO A 91 -4.69 -10.86 5.34
C PRO A 91 -4.53 -11.64 6.65
N GLU A 92 -3.88 -12.81 6.57
CA GLU A 92 -3.58 -13.61 7.76
C GLU A 92 -2.57 -12.89 8.67
N ASP A 93 -1.61 -12.19 8.07
CA ASP A 93 -0.64 -11.29 8.69
C ASP A 93 0.00 -10.40 7.63
N LEU A 94 0.94 -9.54 8.04
CA LEU A 94 1.63 -8.62 7.14
C LEU A 94 2.74 -9.25 6.27
N ARG A 95 2.99 -10.58 6.31
CA ARG A 95 4.15 -11.19 5.61
C ARG A 95 4.20 -10.86 4.12
N ILE A 96 3.07 -10.92 3.41
CA ILE A 96 3.05 -10.61 1.98
C ILE A 96 3.32 -9.13 1.75
N CYS A 97 2.73 -8.24 2.56
CA CYS A 97 3.03 -6.80 2.50
C CYS A 97 4.52 -6.52 2.69
N ILE A 98 5.17 -7.17 3.68
CA ILE A 98 6.60 -6.99 3.96
C ILE A 98 7.46 -7.53 2.81
N ALA A 99 7.14 -8.72 2.30
CA ALA A 99 7.86 -9.32 1.19
C ALA A 99 7.80 -8.43 -0.07
N THR A 100 6.60 -7.92 -0.40
CA THR A 100 6.39 -7.01 -1.53
C THR A 100 7.12 -5.68 -1.34
N ALA A 101 6.99 -5.04 -0.17
CA ALA A 101 7.65 -3.76 0.12
C ALA A 101 9.17 -3.87 0.01
N ASN A 102 9.78 -4.88 0.62
CA ASN A 102 11.22 -5.11 0.56
C ASN A 102 11.70 -5.39 -0.86
N ALA A 103 10.96 -6.22 -1.62
CA ALA A 103 11.31 -6.56 -2.99
C ALA A 103 11.27 -5.33 -3.92
N VAL A 104 10.24 -4.50 -3.79
CA VAL A 104 10.11 -3.23 -4.53
C VAL A 104 11.20 -2.25 -4.12
N ALA A 105 11.38 -2.01 -2.82
CA ALA A 105 12.37 -1.07 -2.29
C ALA A 105 13.81 -1.43 -2.69
N LYS A 106 14.12 -2.73 -2.80
CA LYS A 106 15.41 -3.21 -3.29
C LYS A 106 15.60 -3.05 -4.80
N GLY A 107 14.51 -3.13 -5.57
CA GLY A 107 14.55 -3.11 -7.03
C GLY A 107 14.53 -1.72 -7.64
N VAL A 108 13.76 -0.80 -7.05
CA VAL A 108 13.61 0.58 -7.54
C VAL A 108 14.94 1.33 -7.39
N GLY A 109 15.40 1.95 -8.48
CA GLY A 109 16.67 2.68 -8.56
C GLY A 109 16.63 4.09 -7.96
N ARG A 110 15.50 4.50 -7.40
CA ARG A 110 15.26 5.78 -6.71
C ARG A 110 14.68 5.57 -5.31
N ALA A 111 14.56 6.64 -4.53
CA ALA A 111 13.90 6.57 -3.23
C ALA A 111 12.41 6.25 -3.40
N VAL A 112 11.93 5.29 -2.60
CA VAL A 112 10.50 5.09 -2.32
C VAL A 112 10.22 5.78 -0.99
N ASP A 113 9.34 6.77 -1.01
CA ASP A 113 9.10 7.65 0.13
C ASP A 113 8.16 7.02 1.15
N PHE A 114 7.18 6.23 0.70
CA PHE A 114 6.33 5.50 1.64
C PHE A 114 5.70 4.20 1.10
N PHE A 115 5.37 3.30 2.03
CA PHE A 115 4.47 2.18 1.81
C PHE A 115 3.27 2.29 2.74
N HIS A 116 2.08 2.03 2.22
CA HIS A 116 0.86 1.85 3.00
C HIS A 116 0.49 0.37 3.08
N MET A 117 0.11 -0.10 4.28
CA MET A 117 -0.33 -1.47 4.53
C MET A 117 -1.66 -1.51 5.31
N PRO A 118 -2.64 -2.34 4.88
CA PRO A 118 -3.94 -2.46 5.54
C PRO A 118 -3.83 -3.24 6.85
N VAL A 119 -4.72 -2.93 7.78
CA VAL A 119 -4.89 -3.65 9.04
C VAL A 119 -6.38 -3.83 9.28
N PRO A 120 -6.92 -5.06 9.22
CA PRO A 120 -8.33 -5.31 9.47
C PRO A 120 -8.72 -4.89 10.88
N VAL A 121 -9.99 -4.47 11.03
CA VAL A 121 -10.50 -3.90 12.28
C VAL A 121 -10.31 -4.83 13.49
N ASP A 122 -10.35 -6.14 13.30
CA ASP A 122 -10.21 -7.14 14.38
C ASP A 122 -8.76 -7.56 14.67
N ARG A 123 -7.76 -6.95 14.01
CA ARG A 123 -6.33 -7.29 14.19
C ARG A 123 -5.64 -6.33 15.15
N ASP A 124 -5.52 -6.76 16.40
CA ASP A 124 -4.63 -6.17 17.42
C ASP A 124 -3.67 -7.22 18.02
N ASP A 125 -3.50 -8.36 17.36
CA ASP A 125 -2.69 -9.50 17.81
C ASP A 125 -1.23 -9.46 17.33
N ASP A 126 -0.34 -10.05 18.13
CA ASP A 126 1.09 -10.12 17.84
C ASP A 126 1.41 -10.84 16.52
N ALA A 127 0.64 -11.88 16.16
CA ALA A 127 0.93 -12.67 14.96
C ALA A 127 0.73 -11.85 13.68
N TYR A 128 -0.27 -10.95 13.65
CA TYR A 128 -0.48 -10.04 12.53
C TYR A 128 0.70 -9.11 12.28
N PHE A 129 1.25 -8.54 13.36
CA PHE A 129 2.24 -7.46 13.30
C PHE A 129 3.70 -7.94 13.36
N ALA A 130 3.97 -9.15 13.87
CA ALA A 130 5.31 -9.72 13.95
C ALA A 130 6.14 -9.61 12.66
N PRO A 131 5.56 -9.76 11.44
CA PRO A 131 6.31 -9.60 10.20
C PRO A 131 6.96 -8.23 10.00
N LEU A 132 6.44 -7.16 10.60
CA LEU A 132 7.01 -5.80 10.51
C LEU A 132 8.50 -5.77 10.89
N ALA A 133 8.95 -6.66 11.78
CA ALA A 133 10.35 -6.77 12.19
C ALA A 133 11.30 -7.18 11.03
N GLY A 134 10.75 -7.68 9.93
CA GLY A 134 11.47 -8.06 8.72
C GLY A 134 11.57 -6.96 7.66
N LEU A 135 11.12 -5.73 7.94
CA LEU A 135 11.26 -4.60 7.03
C LEU A 135 12.74 -4.29 6.75
N ASP A 136 13.09 -4.22 5.46
CA ASP A 136 14.44 -3.98 4.96
C ASP A 136 14.37 -2.92 3.85
N MET A 137 14.35 -1.64 4.28
CA MET A 137 14.19 -0.48 3.41
C MET A 137 15.13 0.65 3.84
N ALA A 138 15.35 1.63 2.95
CA ALA A 138 16.24 2.74 3.22
C ALA A 138 15.78 3.58 4.43
N SER A 139 16.74 4.12 5.18
CA SER A 139 16.46 5.07 6.27
C SER A 139 15.79 6.32 5.69
N GLY A 140 14.50 6.51 5.96
CA GLY A 140 13.71 7.63 5.44
C GLY A 140 12.42 7.20 4.74
N THR A 141 12.33 5.95 4.29
CA THR A 141 11.06 5.39 3.80
C THR A 141 10.07 5.27 4.95
N LEU A 142 8.90 5.90 4.81
CA LEU A 142 7.83 5.85 5.80
C LEU A 142 6.94 4.62 5.60
N VAL A 143 6.43 4.06 6.69
CA VAL A 143 5.37 3.05 6.66
C VAL A 143 4.12 3.67 7.25
N TYR A 144 3.01 3.59 6.51
CA TYR A 144 1.68 3.97 6.99
C TYR A 144 0.86 2.70 7.24
N LEU A 145 0.32 2.57 8.44
CA LEU A 145 -0.52 1.44 8.81
C LEU A 145 -1.98 1.87 8.91
N GLY A 146 -2.86 1.09 8.30
CA GLY A 146 -4.31 1.30 8.28
C GLY A 146 -5.02 1.00 9.59
N LEU A 147 -4.65 1.67 10.68
CA LEU A 147 -5.07 1.34 12.05
C LEU A 147 -6.37 2.04 12.49
N ILE A 148 -6.88 2.99 11.70
CA ILE A 148 -8.03 3.82 12.03
C ILE A 148 -9.30 3.24 11.38
N HIS A 149 -10.25 2.89 12.24
CA HIS A 149 -11.55 2.32 11.89
C HIS A 149 -12.65 3.11 12.57
N GLY A 150 -13.76 3.36 11.87
CA GLY A 150 -14.87 4.15 12.41
C GLY A 150 -15.67 3.35 13.45
N GLU A 151 -15.65 2.03 13.31
CA GLU A 151 -16.42 1.05 14.07
C GLU A 151 -16.05 1.01 15.55
N ASP A 152 -14.76 1.20 15.86
CA ASP A 152 -14.26 1.10 17.24
C ASP A 152 -13.36 2.26 17.68
N GLY A 153 -13.27 3.30 16.84
CA GLY A 153 -12.77 4.63 17.21
C GLY A 153 -11.34 4.65 17.74
N THR A 154 -11.06 5.63 18.60
CA THR A 154 -9.71 5.86 19.16
C THR A 154 -9.24 4.74 20.07
N ASP A 155 -10.15 4.13 20.85
CA ASP A 155 -9.83 2.98 21.71
C ASP A 155 -9.35 1.78 20.88
N GLY A 156 -10.00 1.53 19.75
CA GLY A 156 -9.56 0.57 18.76
C GLY A 156 -8.18 0.86 18.22
N ALA A 157 -8.04 2.06 17.65
CA ALA A 157 -6.80 2.49 17.03
C ALA A 157 -5.62 2.41 18.02
N ALA A 158 -5.83 2.80 19.28
CA ALA A 158 -4.83 2.72 20.33
C ALA A 158 -4.32 1.28 20.57
N ARG A 159 -5.22 0.28 20.60
CA ARG A 159 -4.80 -1.13 20.74
C ARG A 159 -3.94 -1.59 19.58
N ARG A 160 -4.33 -1.29 18.33
CA ARG A 160 -3.57 -1.66 17.14
C ARG A 160 -2.23 -0.92 17.06
N ILE A 161 -2.19 0.36 17.43
CA ILE A 161 -0.96 1.15 17.52
C ILE A 161 -0.01 0.52 18.54
N GLU A 162 -0.49 0.13 19.71
CA GLU A 162 0.33 -0.52 20.73
C GLU A 162 0.91 -1.84 20.21
N ALA A 163 0.09 -2.69 19.57
CA ALA A 163 0.53 -3.95 18.99
C ALA A 163 1.60 -3.76 17.91
N ALA A 164 1.38 -2.84 16.96
CA ALA A 164 2.32 -2.52 15.89
C ALA A 164 3.66 -1.97 16.42
N ARG A 165 3.61 -1.10 17.45
CA ARG A 165 4.81 -0.48 18.06
C ARG A 165 5.79 -1.46 18.67
N ARG A 166 5.36 -2.68 19.00
CA ARG A 166 6.24 -3.76 19.49
C ARG A 166 7.24 -4.20 18.42
N TYR A 167 6.91 -4.03 17.13
CA TYR A 167 7.70 -4.50 16.00
C TYR A 167 8.23 -3.36 15.12
N LEU A 168 7.51 -2.23 15.04
CA LEU A 168 7.94 -1.04 14.32
C LEU A 168 7.74 0.21 15.18
N PRO A 169 8.80 0.82 15.74
CA PRO A 169 8.66 1.91 16.71
C PRO A 169 8.02 3.20 16.18
N ALA A 170 8.14 3.45 14.87
CA ALA A 170 7.64 4.66 14.22
C ALA A 170 6.97 4.32 12.87
N PHE A 171 5.75 4.80 12.70
CA PHE A 171 4.94 4.65 11.49
C PHE A 171 3.88 5.77 11.45
N GLY A 172 3.36 6.06 10.26
CA GLY A 172 2.20 6.91 10.07
C GLY A 172 0.89 6.16 10.27
N LEU A 173 -0.18 6.92 10.54
CA LEU A 173 -1.53 6.39 10.72
C LEU A 173 -2.38 6.70 9.49
N SER A 174 -3.26 5.78 9.15
CA SER A 174 -4.27 5.97 8.11
C SER A 174 -5.49 5.09 8.38
N THR A 175 -6.53 5.23 7.57
CA THR A 175 -7.51 4.15 7.40
C THR A 175 -6.92 2.96 6.66
N GLU A 176 -7.61 1.83 6.73
CA GLU A 176 -7.25 0.59 6.04
C GLU A 176 -7.17 0.74 4.51
N CYS A 177 -8.07 1.50 3.91
CA CYS A 177 -8.12 1.76 2.49
C CYS A 177 -8.75 3.15 2.24
N GLY A 178 -8.83 3.59 0.98
CA GLY A 178 -9.49 4.83 0.59
C GLY A 178 -11.01 4.82 0.73
N TRP A 179 -11.62 6.00 0.83
CA TRP A 179 -13.04 6.20 1.14
C TRP A 179 -13.97 6.26 -0.08
N GLY A 180 -13.54 5.79 -1.26
CA GLY A 180 -14.28 5.94 -2.52
C GLY A 180 -15.66 5.26 -2.58
N ARG A 181 -16.05 4.54 -1.52
CA ARG A 181 -17.32 3.80 -1.38
C ARG A 181 -18.12 4.21 -0.14
N MET A 182 -17.66 5.21 0.59
CA MET A 182 -18.31 5.72 1.81
C MET A 182 -19.12 6.98 1.49
N GLU A 183 -20.20 7.19 2.24
CA GLU A 183 -20.94 8.44 2.22
C GLU A 183 -20.16 9.54 2.97
N THR A 184 -20.35 10.80 2.58
CA THR A 184 -19.66 11.95 3.22
C THR A 184 -19.86 11.99 4.73
N ALA A 185 -21.05 11.58 5.21
CA ALA A 185 -21.37 11.53 6.64
C ALA A 185 -20.54 10.48 7.41
N GLU A 186 -20.02 9.46 6.73
CA GLU A 186 -19.16 8.41 7.32
C GLU A 186 -17.68 8.85 7.31
N VAL A 187 -17.28 9.71 6.37
CA VAL A 187 -15.90 10.21 6.23
C VAL A 187 -15.53 11.24 7.30
N LEU A 188 -16.44 12.17 7.62
CA LEU A 188 -16.13 13.25 8.59
C LEU A 188 -15.73 12.72 9.98
N PRO A 189 -16.43 11.72 10.56
CA PRO A 189 -15.98 11.08 11.80
C PRO A 189 -14.59 10.44 11.69
N LEU A 190 -14.26 9.80 10.56
CA LEU A 190 -12.92 9.22 10.35
C LEU A 190 -11.83 10.29 10.38
N LEU A 191 -12.06 11.44 9.73
CA LEU A 191 -11.14 12.57 9.78
C LEU A 191 -10.96 13.13 11.19
N ALA A 192 -12.05 13.20 11.98
CA ALA A 192 -11.96 13.62 13.37
C ALA A 192 -11.12 12.65 14.22
N LEU A 193 -11.31 11.33 14.03
CA LEU A 193 -10.50 10.31 14.70
C LEU A 193 -9.00 10.45 14.41
N HIS A 194 -8.61 10.81 13.19
CA HIS A 194 -7.20 11.06 12.86
C HIS A 194 -6.61 12.22 13.68
N ALA A 195 -7.40 13.23 14.03
CA ALA A 195 -6.92 14.38 14.78
C ALA A 195 -6.80 14.13 16.29
N GLU A 196 -7.39 13.04 16.79
CA GLU A 196 -7.40 12.67 18.22
C GLU A 196 -6.27 11.71 18.62
N LEU A 197 -5.59 11.09 17.65
CA LEU A 197 -4.52 10.09 17.84
C LEU A 197 -3.11 10.71 17.76
#